data_AF-A0A926A1C6-F1
#
_entry.id   AF-A0A926A1C6-F1
#
_cell.length_a   1.000
_cell.length_b   1.000
_cell.length_c   1.000
_cell.angle_alpha   90.00
_cell.angle_beta   90.00
_cell.angle_gamma   90.00
#
_symmetry.space_group_name_H-M   'P 1'
#
loop_
_entity.id
_entity.type
_entity.pdbx_description
1 polymer ?
#
loop_
_entity_poly.entity_id
_entity_poly.type
_entity_poly.pdbx_seq_one_letter_code
_entity_poly.pdbx_strand_id
1 'polypeptide(L)'
;GTDGSVFGCYGTPSFGMGAVGWNYGTYTWHTNRDTYDKIVMDDLKHNATLAAMMVYLASEDPDFIKRDKSPGTWPANWPQNCVGAPRKTKPRY
;
A
#
# COMPACT_ATOMS: atom_id res chain seq x y z
N GLY A 1 -0.25 -3.61 -8.07
CA GLY A 1 -1.39 -3.39 -7.16
C GLY A 1 -0.91 -3.59 -5.74
N THR A 2 -1.56 -2.97 -4.75
CA THR A 2 -1.23 -3.10 -3.32
C THR A 2 -2.42 -3.70 -2.57
N ASP A 3 -2.14 -4.54 -1.60
CA ASP A 3 -3.07 -5.15 -0.66
C ASP A 3 -3.88 -4.11 0.13
N GLY A 4 -3.27 -2.98 0.50
CA GLY A 4 -3.92 -1.91 1.27
C GLY A 4 -5.04 -1.16 0.54
N SER A 5 -5.16 -1.35 -0.79
CA SER A 5 -6.15 -0.67 -1.62
C SER A 5 -7.60 -0.99 -1.26
N VAL A 6 -7.85 -2.18 -0.69
CA VAL A 6 -9.21 -2.60 -0.30
C VAL A 6 -9.75 -1.80 0.89
N PHE A 7 -8.89 -1.30 1.78
CA PHE A 7 -9.34 -0.62 3.01
C PHE A 7 -10.00 0.73 2.73
N GLY A 8 -9.57 1.43 1.68
CA GLY A 8 -10.20 2.68 1.24
C GLY A 8 -11.64 2.49 0.77
N CYS A 9 -12.01 1.28 0.31
CA CYS A 9 -13.38 0.94 -0.06
C CYS A 9 -14.32 0.80 1.14
N TYR A 10 -13.77 0.49 2.31
CA TYR A 10 -14.51 0.35 3.57
C TYR A 10 -14.38 1.58 4.47
N GLY A 11 -13.95 2.73 3.91
CA GLY A 11 -13.78 3.98 4.65
C GLY A 11 -12.76 3.88 5.78
N THR A 12 -11.87 2.89 5.75
CA THR A 12 -10.81 2.76 6.75
C THR A 12 -9.64 3.63 6.31
N PRO A 13 -9.06 4.45 7.21
CA PRO A 13 -7.90 5.26 6.88
C PRO A 13 -6.75 4.34 6.48
N SER A 14 -6.34 4.41 5.21
CA SER A 14 -5.20 3.68 4.69
C SER A 14 -4.38 4.56 3.75
N PHE A 15 -3.07 4.37 3.78
CA PHE A 15 -2.12 5.02 2.90
C PHE A 15 -1.05 4.01 2.49
N GLY A 16 -0.50 4.19 1.30
CA GLY A 16 0.62 3.37 0.83
C GLY A 16 1.94 3.96 1.31
N MET A 17 2.87 3.09 1.71
CA MET A 17 4.27 3.45 1.89
C MET A 17 5.07 2.96 0.68
N GLY A 18 5.92 3.83 0.15
CA GLY A 18 6.85 3.49 -0.93
C GLY A 18 8.28 3.67 -0.44
N ALA A 19 9.14 2.69 -0.71
CA ALA A 19 10.59 2.87 -0.63
C ALA A 19 11.08 3.73 -1.81
N VAL A 20 12.35 4.14 -1.78
CA VAL A 20 12.97 4.85 -2.90
C VAL A 20 12.90 3.98 -4.15
N GLY A 21 12.32 4.51 -5.23
CA GLY A 21 11.94 3.70 -6.39
C GLY A 21 13.11 3.15 -7.23
N TRP A 22 14.26 3.83 -7.25
CA TRP A 22 15.44 3.48 -8.06
C TRP A 22 15.00 3.09 -9.48
N ASN A 23 15.21 1.85 -9.91
CA ASN A 23 14.70 1.31 -11.17
C ASN A 23 13.70 0.17 -10.96
N TYR A 24 12.95 0.17 -9.85
CA TYR A 24 11.97 -0.86 -9.50
C TYR A 24 11.02 -1.13 -10.67
N GLY A 25 10.25 -0.14 -11.10
CA GLY A 25 9.19 -0.33 -12.10
C GLY A 25 9.67 -0.63 -13.52
N THR A 26 10.91 -0.28 -13.86
CA THR A 26 11.43 -0.35 -15.24
C THR A 26 12.50 -1.42 -15.45
N TYR A 27 13.14 -1.92 -14.39
CA TYR A 27 14.32 -2.77 -14.50
C TYR A 27 14.28 -4.04 -13.66
N THR A 28 13.78 -3.99 -12.42
CA THR A 28 13.81 -5.16 -11.51
C THR A 28 12.45 -5.82 -11.34
N TRP A 29 11.37 -5.06 -11.22
CA TRP A 29 10.03 -5.56 -10.93
C TRP A 29 9.55 -6.59 -11.96
N HIS A 30 9.06 -7.73 -11.48
CA HIS A 30 8.60 -8.85 -12.31
C HIS A 30 9.67 -9.42 -13.26
N THR A 31 10.94 -9.40 -12.86
CA THR A 31 12.03 -10.04 -13.61
C THR A 31 12.81 -11.00 -12.71
N ASN A 32 13.69 -11.80 -13.32
CA ASN A 32 14.65 -12.63 -12.59
C ASN A 32 15.80 -11.83 -11.93
N ARG A 33 15.79 -10.50 -12.05
CA ARG A 33 16.78 -9.59 -11.46
C ARG A 33 16.33 -9.02 -10.11
N ASP A 34 15.10 -9.31 -9.68
CA ASP A 34 14.59 -8.95 -8.37
C ASP A 34 15.19 -9.90 -7.31
N THR A 35 16.44 -9.63 -6.97
CA THR A 35 17.29 -10.49 -6.13
C THR A 35 17.86 -9.71 -4.96
N TYR A 36 18.33 -10.43 -3.93
CA TYR A 36 18.78 -9.85 -2.65
C TYR A 36 19.86 -8.77 -2.80
N ASP A 37 20.72 -8.85 -3.81
CA ASP A 37 21.77 -7.86 -4.09
C ASP A 37 21.24 -6.48 -4.49
N LYS A 38 19.94 -6.35 -4.81
CA LYS A 38 19.31 -5.06 -5.12
C LYS A 38 18.82 -4.33 -3.87
N ILE A 39 18.88 -4.96 -2.70
CA ILE A 39 18.47 -4.36 -1.43
C ILE A 39 19.59 -3.45 -0.91
N VAL A 40 19.25 -2.19 -0.66
CA VAL A 40 20.10 -1.27 0.09
C VAL A 40 19.78 -1.42 1.56
N MET A 41 20.70 -1.99 2.33
CA MET A 41 20.46 -2.36 3.73
C MET A 41 20.15 -1.17 4.63
N ASP A 42 20.74 -0.01 4.35
CA ASP A 42 20.51 1.20 5.14
C ASP A 42 19.09 1.74 4.90
N ASP A 43 18.65 1.78 3.64
CA ASP A 43 17.27 2.14 3.28
C ASP A 43 16.26 1.14 3.87
N LEU A 44 16.58 -0.16 3.85
CA LEU A 44 15.72 -1.19 4.43
C LEU A 44 15.52 -0.97 5.93
N LYS A 45 16.62 -0.75 6.67
CA LYS A 45 16.57 -0.48 8.11
C LYS A 45 15.80 0.80 8.40
N HIS A 46 16.08 1.86 7.66
CA HIS A 46 15.40 3.15 7.83
C HIS A 46 13.88 3.01 7.60
N ASN A 47 13.46 2.39 6.50
CA ASN A 47 12.05 2.19 6.17
C ASN A 47 11.35 1.31 7.20
N ALA A 48 12.02 0.25 7.68
CA ALA A 48 11.50 -0.62 8.72
C ALA A 48 11.32 0.12 10.06
N THR A 49 12.30 0.94 10.45
CA THR A 49 12.20 1.77 11.65
C THR A 49 11.06 2.77 11.56
N LEU A 50 10.91 3.45 10.42
CA LEU A 50 9.81 4.38 10.20
C LEU A 50 8.44 3.70 10.30
N ALA A 51 8.28 2.55 9.64
CA ALA A 51 7.04 1.77 9.71
C ALA A 51 6.74 1.32 11.16
N ALA A 52 7.75 0.86 11.90
CA ALA A 52 7.60 0.46 13.29
C ALA A 52 7.18 1.63 14.19
N MET A 53 7.78 2.81 14.00
CA MET A 53 7.39 4.02 14.73
C MET A 53 5.94 4.42 14.43
N MET A 54 5.52 4.38 13.17
CA MET A 54 4.13 4.70 12.78
C MET A 54 3.13 3.74 13.42
N VAL A 55 3.41 2.43 13.38
CA VAL A 55 2.54 1.42 13.98
C VAL A 55 2.47 1.59 15.49
N TYR A 56 3.61 1.85 16.14
CA TYR A 56 3.67 2.09 17.58
C TYR A 56 2.86 3.33 17.99
N LEU A 57 3.04 4.45 17.30
CA LEU A 57 2.29 5.67 17.58
C LEU A 57 0.78 5.46 17.33
N ALA A 58 0.41 4.72 16.28
CA ALA A 58 -0.98 4.40 16.01
C ALA A 58 -1.60 3.43 17.04
N SER A 59 -0.80 2.55 17.66
CA SER A 59 -1.29 1.64 18.70
C SER A 59 -1.42 2.28 20.07
N GLU A 60 -0.58 3.28 20.36
CA GLU A 60 -0.59 4.03 21.63
C GLU A 60 -1.47 5.29 21.57
N ASP A 61 -2.04 5.63 20.42
CA ASP A 61 -2.98 6.74 20.28
C ASP A 61 -4.24 6.47 21.12
N PRO A 62 -4.60 7.34 22.10
CA PRO A 62 -5.81 7.15 22.91
C PRO A 62 -7.09 7.22 22.07
N ASP A 63 -7.05 7.88 20.91
CA ASP A 63 -8.20 8.10 20.04
C ASP A 63 -8.02 7.40 18.69
N PHE A 64 -9.10 6.78 18.20
CA PHE A 64 -9.08 6.23 16.84
C PHE A 64 -9.18 7.32 15.78
N ILE A 65 -8.41 7.17 14.70
CA ILE A 65 -8.57 7.99 13.50
C ILE A 65 -10.00 7.83 12.98
N LYS A 66 -10.66 8.96 12.76
CA LYS A 66 -12.02 9.00 12.22
C LYS A 66 -12.07 8.34 10.84
N ARG A 67 -13.15 7.60 10.60
CA ARG A 67 -13.43 6.92 9.31
C ARG A 67 -14.18 7.82 8.32
N ASP A 68 -14.15 9.11 8.56
CA ASP A 68 -14.77 10.09 7.67
C ASP A 68 -13.99 10.18 6.37
N LYS A 69 -14.69 10.48 5.27
CA LYS A 69 -14.02 10.73 3.99
C LYS A 69 -13.02 11.87 4.15
N SER A 70 -11.79 11.64 3.68
CA SER A 70 -10.85 12.75 3.56
C SER A 70 -11.42 13.82 2.62
N PRO A 71 -11.12 15.11 2.86
CA PRO A 71 -11.49 16.16 1.92
C PRO A 71 -10.89 15.87 0.54
N GLY A 72 -11.71 15.84 -0.52
CA GLY A 72 -11.24 15.58 -1.88
C GLY A 72 -12.32 15.08 -2.84
N THR A 73 -11.93 14.89 -4.10
CA THR A 73 -12.79 14.30 -5.15
C THR A 73 -12.81 12.78 -5.04
N TRP A 74 -13.83 12.28 -4.32
CA TRP A 74 -14.16 10.86 -4.33
C TRP A 74 -14.99 10.50 -5.56
N PRO A 75 -14.86 9.27 -6.11
CA PRO A 75 -15.77 8.78 -7.13
C PRO A 75 -17.22 8.88 -6.65
N ALA A 76 -18.12 9.41 -7.50
CA ALA A 76 -19.53 9.58 -7.16
C ALA A 76 -20.24 8.25 -6.81
N ASN A 77 -19.70 7.14 -7.31
CA ASN A 77 -20.17 5.77 -7.11
C ASN A 77 -19.39 5.00 -6.03
N TRP A 78 -18.65 5.67 -5.15
CA TRP A 78 -18.05 5.05 -3.97
C TRP A 78 -19.10 4.85 -2.86
N PRO A 79 -19.13 3.70 -2.16
CA PRO A 79 -18.23 2.54 -2.29
C PRO A 79 -18.74 1.47 -3.28
N GLN A 80 -19.85 1.68 -4.00
CA GLN A 80 -20.39 0.69 -4.96
C GLN A 80 -19.40 0.26 -6.05
N ASN A 81 -18.44 1.11 -6.44
CA ASN A 81 -17.39 0.77 -7.41
C ASN A 81 -16.33 -0.21 -6.88
N CYS A 82 -16.33 -0.51 -5.58
CA CYS A 82 -15.40 -1.43 -4.95
C CYS A 82 -15.85 -2.90 -4.98
N VAL A 83 -17.14 -3.17 -5.21
CA VAL A 83 -17.68 -4.52 -5.25
C VAL A 83 -17.49 -5.07 -6.65
N GLY A 84 -16.49 -5.93 -6.83
CA GLY A 84 -16.27 -6.66 -8.08
C GLY A 84 -15.01 -6.29 -8.82
N ALA A 85 -13.86 -6.17 -8.15
CA ALA A 85 -12.58 -6.27 -8.84
C ALA A 85 -12.58 -7.60 -9.63
N PRO A 86 -12.71 -7.58 -10.97
CA PRO A 86 -12.77 -8.82 -11.72
C PRO A 86 -11.43 -9.51 -11.52
N ARG A 87 -11.45 -10.73 -11.00
CA ARG A 87 -10.23 -11.54 -10.88
C ARG A 87 -9.73 -11.76 -12.30
N LYS A 88 -8.77 -10.96 -12.75
CA LYS A 88 -8.18 -11.06 -14.10
C LYS A 88 -7.13 -12.17 -14.11
N THR A 89 -7.50 -13.37 -13.66
CA THR A 89 -6.68 -14.56 -13.88
C THR A 89 -6.94 -15.02 -15.31
N LYS A 90 -5.91 -15.03 -16.15
CA LYS A 90 -5.97 -15.82 -17.39
C LYS A 90 -6.29 -17.27 -16.96
N PRO A 91 -7.25 -17.97 -17.60
CA PRO A 91 -7.41 -19.40 -17.36
C PRO A 91 -6.05 -20.05 -17.54
N ARG A 92 -5.60 -20.82 -16.53
CA ARG A 92 -4.55 -21.80 -16.80
C ARG A 92 -5.18 -22.80 -17.76
N TYR A 93 -4.55 -22.96 -18.92
CA TYR A 93 -4.89 -24.01 -19.87
C TYR A 93 -4.86 -25.38 -19.18
#